data_AF-A0A4V6WL91-F1
#
_entry.id   AF-A0A4V6WL91-F1
#
_cell.length_a   1.000
_cell.length_b   1.000
_cell.length_c   1.000
_cell.angle_alpha   90.00
_cell.angle_beta   90.00
_cell.angle_gamma   90.00
#
_symmetry.space_group_name_H-M   'P 1'
#
loop_
_entity.id
_entity.type
_entity.pdbx_description
1 polymer ?
#
loop_
_entity_poly.entity_id
_entity_poly.type
_entity_poly.pdbx_seq_one_letter_code
_entity_poly.pdbx_strand_id
1 'polypeptide(L)'
;MGKARGRGMSQDVTWTLKVIANHHLVPDIKLAHNASSDRAWVWNTWAELSDGELQTFSSATRFASTKDAKLFNAAFFKVQQENEAAFAVR
;
A
#
# COMPACT_ATOMS: atom_id res chain seq x y z
N MET A 1 -14.98 35.25 9.03
CA MET A 1 -13.61 34.88 8.59
C MET A 1 -13.37 33.42 8.96
N GLY A 2 -13.59 32.49 8.03
CA GLY A 2 -13.40 31.05 8.26
C GLY A 2 -12.67 30.45 7.08
N LYS A 3 -11.39 30.09 7.25
CA LYS A 3 -10.61 29.45 6.19
C LYS A 3 -11.00 27.98 6.11
N ALA A 4 -11.76 27.60 5.09
CA ALA A 4 -11.94 26.21 4.71
C ALA A 4 -10.56 25.65 4.31
N ARG A 5 -10.05 24.67 5.06
CA ARG A 5 -8.87 23.90 4.67
C ARG A 5 -9.34 22.81 3.71
N GLY A 6 -9.38 23.11 2.42
CA GLY A 6 -9.57 22.08 1.38
C GLY A 6 -8.37 21.15 1.34
N ARG A 7 -8.54 19.88 1.69
CA ARG A 7 -7.55 18.84 1.39
C ARG A 7 -7.73 18.48 -0.09
N GLY A 8 -6.94 19.10 -0.98
CA GLY A 8 -6.91 18.72 -2.38
C GLY A 8 -6.27 17.34 -2.53
N MET A 9 -7.00 16.39 -3.09
CA MET A 9 -6.43 15.11 -3.55
C MET A 9 -6.13 15.28 -5.04
N SER A 10 -4.88 15.50 -5.42
CA SER A 10 -4.45 15.49 -6.82
C SER A 10 -4.32 14.04 -7.30
N GLN A 11 -4.95 13.71 -8.42
CA GLN A 11 -4.76 12.44 -9.12
C GLN A 11 -3.93 12.72 -10.38
N ASP A 12 -2.76 12.09 -10.48
CA ASP A 12 -1.95 12.10 -11.71
C ASP A 12 -2.57 11.11 -12.71
N VAL A 13 -2.85 11.55 -13.93
CA VAL A 13 -3.51 10.78 -15.01
C VAL A 13 -2.56 10.41 -16.15
N THR A 14 -1.24 10.47 -15.91
CA THR A 14 -0.25 10.14 -16.94
C THR A 14 -0.06 8.62 -17.10
N TRP A 15 -0.37 8.10 -18.30
CA TRP A 15 -0.19 6.69 -18.67
C TRP A 15 1.27 6.33 -18.92
N THR A 16 2.08 6.33 -17.86
CA THR A 16 3.48 5.91 -17.90
C THR A 16 3.65 4.59 -17.15
N LEU A 17 4.53 3.69 -17.63
CA LEU A 17 4.84 2.41 -16.97
C LEU A 17 5.84 2.61 -15.80
N LYS A 18 5.72 3.71 -15.06
CA LYS A 18 6.59 4.00 -13.92
C LYS A 18 6.30 3.03 -12.78
N VAL A 19 7.35 2.60 -12.09
CA VAL A 19 7.23 1.87 -10.83
C VAL A 19 6.78 2.86 -9.77
N ILE A 20 5.67 2.56 -9.08
CA ILE A 20 5.08 3.44 -8.03
C ILE A 20 5.06 2.80 -6.64
N ALA A 21 5.53 1.56 -6.53
CA ALA A 21 5.70 0.83 -5.28
C ALA A 21 6.72 -0.29 -5.49
N ASN A 22 7.83 -0.24 -4.76
CA ASN A 22 8.89 -1.23 -4.79
C ASN A 22 9.38 -1.51 -3.36
N HIS A 23 8.76 -2.51 -2.72
CA HIS A 23 9.10 -2.93 -1.36
C HIS A 23 8.78 -4.42 -1.18
N HIS A 24 9.49 -5.07 -0.25
CA HIS A 24 9.17 -6.44 0.14
C HIS A 24 7.97 -6.48 1.08
N LEU A 25 7.12 -7.51 0.95
CA LEU A 25 6.07 -7.81 1.91
C LEU A 25 6.63 -8.65 3.06
N VAL A 26 7.17 -7.98 4.08
CA VAL A 26 7.71 -8.62 5.28
C VAL A 26 6.62 -8.78 6.37
N PRO A 27 6.78 -9.73 7.32
CA PRO A 27 5.74 -10.02 8.33
C PRO A 27 5.31 -8.80 9.16
N ASP A 28 6.20 -7.85 9.40
CA ASP A 28 5.88 -6.68 10.23
C ASP A 28 4.93 -5.68 9.55
N ILE A 29 4.78 -5.74 8.22
CA ILE A 29 3.90 -4.82 7.48
C ILE A 29 2.44 -5.14 7.82
N LYS A 30 1.70 -4.14 8.30
CA LYS A 30 0.29 -4.32 8.69
C LYS A 30 -0.63 -3.78 7.61
N LEU A 31 -1.39 -4.69 6.99
CA LEU A 31 -2.48 -4.32 6.10
C LEU A 31 -3.73 -4.00 6.93
N ALA A 32 -4.30 -2.81 6.73
CA ALA A 32 -5.48 -2.36 7.43
C ALA A 32 -6.56 -1.89 6.45
N HIS A 33 -7.82 -2.10 6.83
CA HIS A 33 -8.95 -1.53 6.08
C HIS A 33 -8.87 -0.01 6.12
N ASN A 34 -9.20 0.62 4.99
CA ASN A 34 -9.46 2.05 4.99
C ASN A 34 -10.82 2.32 5.69
N ALA A 35 -10.83 3.17 6.72
CA ALA A 35 -12.06 3.46 7.49
C ALA A 35 -13.23 4.00 6.64
N SER A 36 -12.94 4.56 5.47
CA SER A 36 -13.94 5.11 4.54
C SER A 36 -14.34 4.17 3.41
N SER A 37 -13.78 2.95 3.33
CA SER A 37 -14.06 2.04 2.21
C SER A 37 -13.79 0.56 2.52
N ASP A 38 -14.76 -0.30 2.22
CA ASP A 38 -14.66 -1.77 2.27
C ASP A 38 -13.82 -2.38 1.13
N ARG A 39 -13.46 -1.55 0.15
CA ARG A 39 -12.72 -1.90 -1.06
C ARG A 39 -11.39 -1.17 -1.17
N ALA A 40 -10.86 -0.68 -0.06
CA ALA A 40 -9.54 -0.09 0.00
C ALA A 40 -8.74 -0.57 1.21
N TRP A 41 -7.43 -0.71 0.99
CA TRP A 41 -6.46 -1.12 1.99
C TRP A 41 -5.38 -0.06 2.14
N VAL A 42 -4.83 0.05 3.35
CA VAL A 42 -3.70 0.91 3.68
C VAL A 42 -2.64 0.12 4.42
N TRP A 43 -1.36 0.43 4.19
CA TRP A 43 -0.23 -0.15 4.91
C TRP A 43 0.97 0.80 4.88
N ASN A 44 1.92 0.57 5.79
CA ASN A 44 3.17 1.32 5.85
C ASN A 44 4.35 0.40 5.57
N THR A 45 5.36 0.93 4.88
CA THR A 45 6.60 0.23 4.54
C THR A 45 7.77 1.07 5.01
N TRP A 46 8.86 0.44 5.48
CA TRP A 46 10.06 1.16 5.93
C TRP A 46 11.15 1.30 4.86
N ALA A 47 11.11 0.43 3.85
CA ALA A 47 12.10 0.34 2.77
C ALA A 47 11.38 0.28 1.41
N GLU A 48 10.92 1.44 0.95
CA GLU A 48 10.34 1.67 -0.38
C GLU A 48 11.41 2.28 -1.31
N LEU A 49 11.54 1.81 -2.55
CA LEU A 49 12.60 2.20 -3.51
C LEU A 49 12.06 2.60 -4.89
N SER A 50 10.80 2.99 -5.03
CA SER A 50 10.20 3.31 -6.34
C SER A 50 10.83 4.55 -6.99
N ASP A 51 11.26 5.51 -6.17
CA ASP A 51 11.90 6.76 -6.62
C ASP A 51 13.44 6.68 -6.64
N GLY A 52 14.02 5.50 -6.41
CA GLY A 52 15.47 5.28 -6.43
C GLY A 52 16.20 5.55 -5.11
N GLU A 53 15.50 6.05 -4.09
CA GLU A 53 16.01 6.22 -2.72
C GLU A 53 15.16 5.42 -1.72
N LEU A 54 15.78 4.90 -0.66
CA LEU A 54 15.07 4.18 0.39
C LEU A 54 14.29 5.13 1.28
N GLN A 55 12.98 4.94 1.37
CA GLN A 55 12.10 5.76 2.18
C GLN A 55 11.02 4.95 2.91
N THR A 56 10.50 5.51 4.01
CA THR A 56 9.25 5.05 4.60
C THR A 56 8.08 5.55 3.76
N PHE A 57 7.11 4.69 3.46
CA PHE A 57 6.00 5.06 2.58
C PHE A 57 4.65 4.55 3.11
N SER A 58 3.63 5.40 3.05
CA SER A 58 2.25 5.05 3.40
C SER A 58 1.47 4.78 2.12
N SER A 59 1.18 3.51 1.87
CA SER A 59 0.44 3.07 0.70
C SER A 59 -1.07 3.02 0.98
N ALA A 60 -1.85 3.41 -0.02
CA ALA A 60 -3.29 3.18 -0.06
C ALA A 60 -3.66 2.68 -1.45
N THR A 61 -4.43 1.59 -1.53
CA THR A 61 -4.92 1.09 -2.81
C THR A 61 -6.41 0.80 -2.73
N ARG A 62 -7.15 1.13 -3.80
CA ARG A 62 -8.59 0.96 -3.89
C ARG A 62 -8.92 0.10 -5.11
N PHE A 63 -9.74 -0.92 -4.88
CA PHE A 63 -10.12 -1.90 -5.89
C PHE A 63 -11.42 -1.51 -6.58
N ALA A 64 -11.70 -2.11 -7.74
CA ALA A 64 -12.96 -1.97 -8.48
C ALA A 64 -14.15 -2.59 -7.74
N SER A 65 -13.93 -3.65 -6.97
CA SER A 65 -14.94 -4.34 -6.19
C SER A 65 -14.41 -4.81 -4.83
N THR A 66 -15.33 -5.07 -3.90
CA THR A 66 -15.01 -5.68 -2.59
C THR A 66 -14.47 -7.11 -2.75
N LYS A 67 -14.87 -7.82 -3.82
CA LYS A 67 -14.33 -9.14 -4.14
C LYS A 67 -12.83 -9.06 -4.44
N ASP A 68 -12.42 -8.12 -5.28
CA ASP A 68 -11.02 -7.93 -5.65
C ASP A 68 -10.19 -7.48 -4.44
N ALA A 69 -10.76 -6.61 -3.60
CA ALA A 69 -10.13 -6.21 -2.35
C ALA A 69 -9.87 -7.40 -1.42
N LYS A 70 -10.82 -8.34 -1.30
CA LYS A 70 -10.63 -9.57 -0.50
C LYS A 70 -9.59 -10.51 -1.10
N LEU A 71 -9.55 -10.63 -2.43
CA LEU A 71 -8.51 -11.41 -3.13
C LEU A 71 -7.13 -10.84 -2.88
N PHE A 72 -6.98 -9.51 -2.95
CA PHE A 72 -5.73 -8.85 -2.62
C PHE A 72 -5.30 -9.10 -1.17
N ASN A 73 -6.22 -8.98 -0.21
CA ASN A 73 -5.93 -9.26 1.19
C ASN A 73 -5.41 -10.69 1.41
N ALA A 74 -6.07 -11.69 0.80
CA ALA A 74 -5.63 -13.08 0.90
C ALA A 74 -4.24 -13.29 0.26
N ALA A 75 -3.99 -12.70 -0.91
CA ALA A 75 -2.70 -12.79 -1.58
C ALA A 75 -1.59 -12.09 -0.78
N PHE A 76 -1.88 -10.93 -0.18
CA PHE A 76 -0.95 -10.17 0.64
C PHE A 76 -0.45 -11.00 1.82
N PHE A 77 -1.36 -11.59 2.60
CA PHE A 77 -0.99 -12.43 3.75
C PHE A 77 -0.27 -13.71 3.34
N LYS A 78 -0.67 -14.34 2.23
CA LYS A 78 0.03 -15.50 1.69
C LYS A 78 1.50 -15.18 1.42
N VAL A 79 1.78 -14.09 0.72
CA VAL A 79 3.16 -13.68 0.40
C VAL A 79 3.93 -13.28 1.66
N GLN A 80 3.30 -12.63 2.64
CA GLN A 80 3.97 -12.34 3.91
C GLN A 80 4.41 -13.61 4.64
N GLN A 81 3.57 -14.64 4.66
CA GLN A 81 3.89 -15.94 5.26
C GLN A 81 5.01 -16.64 4.49
N GLU A 82 4.99 -16.61 3.16
CA GLU A 82 6.07 -17.17 2.33
C GLU A 82 7.40 -16.44 2.57
N ASN A 83 7.35 -15.12 2.75
CA ASN A 83 8.52 -14.29 3.03
C ASN A 83 9.02 -14.45 4.47
N GLU A 84 8.21 -14.90 5.42
CA GLU A 84 8.60 -15.03 6.83
C GLU A 84 9.91 -15.82 6.98
N ALA A 85 10.03 -16.97 6.32
CA ALA A 85 11.25 -17.78 6.35
C ALA A 85 12.48 -17.05 5.77
N ALA A 86 12.29 -16.20 4.76
CA ALA A 86 13.36 -15.42 4.13
C ALA A 86 13.85 -14.25 5.00
N PHE A 87 13.03 -13.81 5.97
CA PHE A 87 13.34 -12.68 6.85
C PHE A 87 13.50 -13.08 8.33
N ALA A 88 13.25 -14.34 8.70
CA ALA A 88 13.35 -14.86 10.07
C ALA A 88 14.79 -14.99 10.61
N VAL A 89 15.83 -14.79 9.78
CA VAL A 89 17.25 -14.97 10.13
C VAL A 89 18.02 -13.65 10.13
N ARG A 90 17.43 -12.59 10.68
CA ARG A 90 18.12 -11.31 10.86
C ARG A 90 18.11 -10.87 12.31
#